data_AF-A0A319C957-F1
#
_entry.id   AF-A0A319C957-F1
#
_cell.length_a   1.000
_cell.length_b   1.000
_cell.length_c   1.000
_cell.angle_alpha   90.00
_cell.angle_beta   90.00
_cell.angle_gamma   90.00
#
_symmetry.space_group_name_H-M   'P 1'
#
loop_
_entity.id
_entity.type
_entity.pdbx_description
1 polymer ?
#
loop_
_entity_poly.entity_id
_entity_poly.type
_entity_poly.pdbx_seq_one_letter_code
_entity_poly.pdbx_strand_id
1 'polypeptide(L)'
;MSTAILEEKIIVVDDVSTATTIDLVPKARKDLSIHFESFYGVKPRHVSPAFKIRGATLLEQQTASTYFSAADLPYQIPPFVASALLDLHYTSLVQARVIDLLSPSGVVMSSIGGRVPVATMLALADAAGFAGRILSMSWKVQSEPDSVIGGYATQQQKALGPFYVYRTTTLRRVFHGRTPAGAALRALQIERDLLPERIDAITALELHQELHQEGVELGHPVVVMASVLM
;
A
#
# COMPACT_ATOMS: atom_id res chain seq x y z
N MET A 1 2.29 7.91 23.38
CA MET A 1 3.10 7.71 22.16
C MET A 1 2.39 6.66 21.34
N SER A 2 1.71 7.06 20.26
CA SER A 2 1.03 6.11 19.36
C SER A 2 2.01 5.71 18.26
N THR A 3 2.26 4.42 18.10
CA THR A 3 3.09 3.86 17.04
C THR A 3 2.17 3.65 15.83
N ALA A 4 2.17 4.56 14.86
CA ALA A 4 1.40 4.38 13.64
C ALA A 4 2.01 3.23 12.81
N ILE A 5 1.27 2.14 12.62
CA ILE A 5 1.72 1.02 11.81
C ILE A 5 1.63 1.40 10.33
N LEU A 6 2.78 1.47 9.65
CA LEU A 6 2.89 1.56 8.19
C LEU A 6 2.21 0.33 7.55
N GLU A 7 1.09 0.53 6.86
CA GLU A 7 0.30 -0.56 6.27
C GLU A 7 0.70 -0.92 4.82
N GLU A 8 1.58 -0.13 4.20
CA GLU A 8 2.06 -0.29 2.82
C GLU A 8 3.52 -0.74 2.82
N LYS A 9 3.90 -1.60 1.84
CA LYS A 9 5.26 -2.18 1.77
C LYS A 9 5.73 -2.27 0.34
N ILE A 10 7.04 -2.07 0.12
CA ILE A 10 7.66 -2.20 -1.20
C ILE A 10 8.92 -3.06 -1.05
N ILE A 11 9.07 -4.06 -1.93
CA ILE A 11 10.19 -5.01 -1.93
C ILE A 11 10.75 -5.05 -3.35
N VAL A 12 12.06 -4.88 -3.49
CA VAL A 12 12.77 -5.05 -4.76
C VAL A 12 13.42 -6.43 -4.77
N VAL A 13 13.17 -7.23 -5.81
CA VAL A 13 13.71 -8.58 -5.97
C VAL A 13 14.47 -8.65 -7.29
N ASP A 14 15.77 -8.94 -7.21
CA ASP A 14 16.67 -8.99 -8.36
C ASP A 14 16.99 -10.44 -8.79
N ASP A 15 16.88 -11.39 -7.85
CA ASP A 15 16.82 -12.84 -8.06
C ASP A 15 16.14 -13.48 -6.83
N VAL A 16 15.41 -14.60 -7.00
CA VAL A 16 14.69 -15.28 -5.90
C VAL A 16 15.66 -15.81 -4.83
N SER A 17 16.96 -15.84 -5.14
CA SER A 17 18.04 -16.23 -4.25
C SER A 17 18.67 -15.08 -3.44
N THR A 18 18.43 -13.81 -3.82
CA THR A 18 19.01 -12.62 -3.15
C THR A 18 18.01 -11.46 -3.13
N ALA A 19 17.29 -11.30 -2.03
CA ALA A 19 16.53 -10.09 -1.73
C ALA A 19 17.48 -9.05 -1.12
N THR A 20 17.58 -7.87 -1.73
CA THR A 20 18.42 -6.77 -1.25
C THR A 20 17.53 -5.70 -0.61
N THR A 21 17.82 -5.34 0.65
CA THR A 21 17.15 -4.25 1.39
C THR A 21 17.98 -2.97 1.30
N ILE A 22 17.35 -1.79 1.18
CA ILE A 22 18.03 -0.51 0.92
C ILE A 22 17.65 0.55 1.98
N ASP A 23 18.64 1.17 2.63
CA ASP A 23 18.54 2.04 3.83
C ASP A 23 17.99 3.47 3.61
N LEU A 24 16.95 3.89 4.35
CA LEU A 24 16.50 5.29 4.43
C LEU A 24 17.48 6.14 5.26
N VAL A 25 18.29 6.98 4.59
CA VAL A 25 19.06 8.04 5.25
C VAL A 25 18.58 9.40 4.72
N PRO A 26 18.20 10.36 5.58
CA PRO A 26 18.03 11.74 5.16
C PRO A 26 19.41 12.32 4.84
N LYS A 27 19.81 12.33 3.57
CA LYS A 27 20.95 13.13 3.12
C LYS A 27 20.48 14.52 2.74
N ALA A 28 21.05 15.51 3.42
CA ALA A 28 20.87 16.94 3.25
C ALA A 28 20.28 17.40 1.89
N ARG A 29 19.05 17.92 1.94
CA ARG A 29 18.40 18.96 1.09
C ARG A 29 18.62 19.04 -0.43
N LYS A 30 19.32 18.11 -1.10
CA LYS A 30 19.46 18.11 -2.58
C LYS A 30 19.46 16.73 -3.24
N ASP A 31 19.46 15.63 -2.48
CA ASP A 31 19.40 14.27 -3.02
C ASP A 31 18.19 13.54 -2.43
N LEU A 32 17.07 13.52 -3.15
CA LEU A 32 15.87 12.77 -2.75
C LEU A 32 15.95 11.34 -3.32
N SER A 33 16.81 10.50 -2.72
CA SER A 33 16.78 9.05 -2.94
C SER A 33 15.82 8.40 -1.94
N ILE A 34 14.74 7.79 -2.42
CA ILE A 34 13.90 6.90 -1.63
C ILE A 34 14.60 5.55 -1.62
N HIS A 35 15.08 5.19 -0.45
CA HIS A 35 15.65 3.90 -0.17
C HIS A 35 14.57 3.02 0.48
N PHE A 36 14.37 1.80 -0.01
CA PHE A 36 13.19 0.98 0.34
C PHE A 36 13.38 0.17 1.64
N GLU A 37 12.66 0.53 2.71
CA GLU A 37 12.54 -0.31 3.91
C GLU A 37 11.36 -1.29 3.82
N SER A 38 11.66 -2.57 4.02
CA SER A 38 10.71 -3.67 4.20
C SER A 38 10.36 -3.88 5.67
N PHE A 39 9.08 -3.88 6.06
CA PHE A 39 8.67 -4.31 7.41
C PHE A 39 8.02 -5.70 7.37
N TYR A 40 8.60 -6.70 8.04
CA TYR A 40 7.99 -8.03 8.22
C TYR A 40 7.42 -8.19 9.63
N GLY A 41 6.15 -8.58 9.70
CA GLY A 41 5.52 -9.24 10.86
C GLY A 41 5.49 -10.77 10.71
N VAL A 42 6.30 -11.33 9.80
CA VAL A 42 6.44 -12.79 9.60
C VAL A 42 7.94 -13.09 9.61
N LYS A 43 8.43 -13.89 10.57
CA LYS A 43 9.85 -14.23 10.72
C LYS A 43 10.40 -14.83 9.40
N PRO A 44 11.31 -14.15 8.68
CA PRO A 44 12.03 -14.77 7.57
C PRO A 44 13.06 -15.75 8.14
N ARG A 45 13.19 -16.94 7.54
CA ARG A 45 14.10 -17.97 8.08
C ARG A 45 15.59 -17.66 7.89
N HIS A 46 15.98 -16.64 7.12
CA HIS A 46 17.38 -16.26 6.95
C HIS A 46 17.49 -14.75 6.74
N VAL A 47 18.01 -14.02 7.73
CA VAL A 47 18.43 -12.61 7.60
C VAL A 47 19.80 -12.49 8.29
N SER A 48 20.78 -11.91 7.60
CA SER A 48 22.15 -11.74 8.08
C SER A 48 22.22 -10.92 9.39
N PRO A 49 23.16 -11.20 10.33
CA PRO A 49 23.19 -10.60 11.67
C PRO A 49 23.52 -9.10 11.75
N ALA A 50 23.73 -8.41 10.62
CA ALA A 50 24.39 -7.10 10.58
C ALA A 50 23.47 -5.87 10.44
N PHE A 51 22.15 -5.99 10.64
CA PHE A 51 21.21 -4.90 10.32
C PHE A 51 20.55 -4.25 11.56
N LYS A 52 20.59 -2.91 11.64
CA LYS A 52 19.89 -2.08 12.65
C LYS A 52 19.02 -1.03 11.93
N ILE A 53 17.71 -1.11 12.13
CA ILE A 53 16.71 -0.11 11.67
C ILE A 53 16.67 1.05 12.67
N ARG A 54 16.67 2.31 12.20
CA ARG A 54 16.26 3.49 13.00
C ARG A 54 15.00 4.08 12.38
N GLY A 55 13.86 3.88 13.04
CA GLY A 55 12.55 4.26 12.53
C GLY A 55 12.39 5.75 12.26
N ALA A 56 11.68 6.08 11.18
CA ALA A 56 11.11 7.40 10.98
C ALA A 56 9.78 7.51 11.75
N THR A 57 9.63 8.56 12.55
CA THR A 57 8.37 8.86 13.24
C THR A 57 7.46 9.62 12.28
N LEU A 58 6.33 9.02 11.88
CA LEU A 58 5.26 9.74 11.18
C LEU A 58 4.74 10.87 12.08
N LEU A 59 4.46 12.04 11.49
CA LEU A 59 3.77 13.10 12.20
C LEU A 59 2.34 12.65 12.56
N GLU A 60 1.75 13.28 13.56
CA GLU A 60 0.35 13.06 13.91
C GLU A 60 -0.54 13.32 12.68
N GLN A 61 -1.42 12.37 12.34
CA GLN A 61 -2.28 12.36 11.13
C GLN A 61 -1.54 12.18 9.78
N GLN A 62 -0.22 11.96 9.79
CA GLN A 62 0.50 11.55 8.59
C GLN A 62 0.33 10.04 8.36
N THR A 63 0.16 9.66 7.10
CA THR A 63 0.05 8.26 6.66
C THR A 63 1.24 7.93 5.76
N ALA A 64 1.46 6.65 5.47
CA ALA A 64 2.49 6.18 4.53
C ALA A 64 2.44 6.94 3.20
N SER A 65 1.22 7.16 2.72
CA SER A 65 0.91 7.84 1.47
C SER A 65 1.14 9.35 1.48
N THR A 66 1.32 9.97 2.66
CA THR A 66 1.62 11.40 2.80
C THR A 66 3.02 11.63 3.39
N TYR A 67 3.91 10.64 3.27
CA TYR A 67 5.25 10.66 3.89
C TYR A 67 6.14 11.80 3.37
N PHE A 68 6.05 12.13 2.09
CA PHE A 68 6.78 13.23 1.46
C PHE A 68 5.82 14.12 0.65
N SER A 69 6.27 15.33 0.31
CA SER A 69 5.54 16.22 -0.58
C SER A 69 5.90 15.93 -2.04
N ALA A 70 4.89 15.73 -2.89
CA ALA A 70 5.10 15.61 -4.34
C ALA A 70 5.83 16.82 -4.94
N ALA A 71 5.75 18.00 -4.30
CA ALA A 71 6.46 19.20 -4.73
C ALA A 71 7.98 19.11 -4.60
N ASP A 72 8.50 18.18 -3.79
CA ASP A 72 9.93 17.97 -3.60
C ASP A 72 10.52 17.03 -4.66
N LEU A 73 9.69 16.42 -5.52
CA LEU A 73 10.15 15.48 -6.54
C LEU A 73 10.57 16.17 -7.83
N PRO A 74 11.59 15.64 -8.54
CA PRO A 74 12.04 16.17 -9.83
C PRO A 74 11.12 15.82 -11.00
N TYR A 75 9.96 15.20 -10.74
CA TYR A 75 8.96 14.82 -11.73
C TYR A 75 7.55 15.00 -11.17
N GLN A 76 6.57 15.07 -12.07
CA GLN A 76 5.17 15.20 -11.70
C GLN A 76 4.56 13.83 -11.39
N ILE A 77 3.84 13.74 -10.26
CA ILE A 77 3.00 12.60 -9.94
C ILE A 77 1.69 12.74 -10.73
N PRO A 78 1.24 11.70 -11.46
CA PRO A 78 -0.03 11.72 -12.17
C PRO A 78 -1.19 12.02 -11.20
N PRO A 79 -2.17 12.86 -11.57
CA PRO A 79 -3.27 13.23 -10.67
C PRO A 79 -4.03 12.04 -10.09
N PHE A 80 -4.26 10.99 -10.89
CA PHE A 80 -4.97 9.80 -10.41
C PHE A 80 -4.19 9.01 -9.35
N VAL A 81 -2.84 9.07 -9.38
CA VAL A 81 -1.97 8.45 -8.36
C VAL A 81 -2.06 9.25 -7.07
N ALA A 82 -1.94 10.58 -7.15
CA ALA A 82 -2.03 11.47 -6.00
C ALA A 82 -3.42 11.42 -5.34
N SER A 83 -4.49 11.45 -6.15
CA SER A 83 -5.86 11.27 -5.65
C SER A 83 -6.06 9.92 -4.98
N ALA A 84 -5.36 8.88 -5.41
CA ALA A 84 -5.42 7.56 -4.80
C ALA A 84 -4.49 7.39 -3.59
N LEU A 85 -3.73 8.42 -3.21
CA LEU A 85 -2.73 8.35 -2.14
C LEU A 85 -1.66 7.28 -2.41
N LEU A 86 -1.25 7.11 -3.67
CA LEU A 86 -0.25 6.11 -4.07
C LEU A 86 1.10 6.73 -4.46
N ASP A 87 1.35 7.97 -4.03
CA ASP A 87 2.55 8.76 -4.32
C ASP A 87 3.82 7.99 -4.01
N LEU A 88 3.88 7.33 -2.84
CA LEU A 88 5.02 6.51 -2.43
C LEU A 88 5.27 5.35 -3.40
N HIS A 89 4.23 4.59 -3.75
CA HIS A 89 4.35 3.46 -4.67
C HIS A 89 4.82 3.91 -6.06
N TYR A 90 4.26 4.99 -6.60
CA TYR A 90 4.65 5.52 -7.90
C TYR A 90 6.09 6.02 -7.90
N THR A 91 6.47 6.80 -6.90
CA THR A 91 7.81 7.38 -6.77
C THR A 91 8.86 6.27 -6.62
N SER A 92 8.51 5.21 -5.91
CA SER A 92 9.35 4.01 -5.78
C SER A 92 9.63 3.34 -7.11
N LEU A 93 8.60 3.15 -7.94
CA LEU A 93 8.76 2.57 -9.28
C LEU A 93 9.59 3.46 -10.20
N VAL A 94 9.27 4.76 -10.23
CA VAL A 94 10.02 5.71 -11.06
C VAL A 94 11.50 5.73 -10.68
N GLN A 95 11.81 5.77 -9.38
CA GLN A 95 13.19 5.73 -8.94
C GLN A 95 13.87 4.42 -9.29
N ALA A 96 13.25 3.25 -9.01
CA ALA A 96 13.82 1.95 -9.36
C ALA A 96 14.23 1.86 -10.84
N ARG A 97 13.44 2.47 -11.74
CA ARG A 97 13.78 2.59 -13.16
C ARG A 97 14.90 3.61 -13.42
N VAL A 98 14.78 4.83 -12.90
CA VAL A 98 15.69 5.95 -13.24
C VAL A 98 17.12 5.70 -12.75
N ILE A 99 17.28 5.02 -11.61
CA ILE A 99 18.61 4.68 -11.07
C ILE A 99 19.10 3.31 -11.50
N ASP A 100 18.43 2.68 -12.48
CA ASP A 100 18.79 1.36 -13.02
C ASP A 100 18.97 0.29 -11.93
N LEU A 101 18.02 0.26 -10.97
CA LEU A 101 18.11 -0.59 -9.79
C LEU A 101 17.84 -2.07 -10.10
N LEU A 102 17.17 -2.37 -11.21
CA LEU A 102 16.67 -3.69 -11.53
C LEU A 102 17.50 -4.32 -12.65
N SER A 103 17.85 -5.58 -12.50
CA SER A 103 18.26 -6.42 -13.62
C SER A 103 17.13 -6.56 -14.65
N PRO A 104 17.41 -7.09 -15.86
CA PRO A 104 16.36 -7.33 -16.87
C PRO A 104 15.21 -8.25 -16.41
N SER A 105 15.43 -9.06 -15.37
CA SER A 105 14.41 -9.92 -14.74
C SER A 105 13.91 -9.40 -13.39
N GLY A 106 14.38 -8.24 -12.94
CA GLY A 106 14.06 -7.66 -11.65
C GLY A 106 12.60 -7.23 -11.54
N VAL A 107 12.07 -7.29 -10.32
CA VAL A 107 10.67 -6.99 -10.02
C VAL A 107 10.56 -6.10 -8.80
N VAL A 108 9.70 -5.09 -8.86
CA VAL A 108 9.27 -4.34 -7.68
C VAL A 108 7.93 -4.89 -7.21
N MET A 109 7.88 -5.43 -6.00
CA MET A 109 6.66 -5.86 -5.35
C MET A 109 6.11 -4.77 -4.44
N SER A 110 4.87 -4.37 -4.64
CA SER A 110 4.13 -3.46 -3.76
C SER A 110 3.03 -4.20 -3.03
N SER A 111 3.00 -4.10 -1.70
CA SER A 111 1.87 -4.46 -0.85
C SER A 111 1.03 -3.22 -0.61
N ILE A 112 -0.18 -3.19 -1.16
CA ILE A 112 -1.09 -2.04 -1.16
C ILE A 112 -2.39 -2.43 -0.46
N GLY A 113 -2.90 -1.55 0.40
CA GLY A 113 -4.24 -1.71 0.93
C GLY A 113 -5.28 -1.56 -0.18
N GLY A 114 -6.15 -2.55 -0.36
CA GLY A 114 -7.27 -2.56 -1.32
C GLY A 114 -8.42 -1.62 -0.95
N ARG A 115 -8.11 -0.51 -0.30
CA ARG A 115 -9.00 0.66 -0.14
C ARG A 115 -9.07 1.45 -1.44
N VAL A 116 -8.01 1.37 -2.24
CA VAL A 116 -7.92 1.90 -3.60
C VAL A 116 -8.34 0.81 -4.60
N PRO A 117 -8.99 1.16 -5.72
CA PRO A 117 -9.33 0.18 -6.75
C PRO A 117 -8.10 -0.54 -7.35
N VAL A 118 -8.23 -1.84 -7.62
CA VAL A 118 -7.20 -2.68 -8.27
C VAL A 118 -6.82 -2.11 -9.63
N ALA A 119 -7.79 -1.60 -10.40
CA ALA A 119 -7.53 -0.95 -11.68
C ALA A 119 -6.57 0.25 -11.55
N THR A 120 -6.72 1.04 -10.48
CA THR A 120 -5.82 2.17 -10.19
C THR A 120 -4.41 1.70 -9.84
N MET A 121 -4.26 0.61 -9.10
CA MET A 121 -2.95 0.03 -8.79
C MET A 121 -2.22 -0.44 -10.06
N LEU A 122 -2.94 -1.08 -10.98
CA LEU A 122 -2.38 -1.52 -12.26
C LEU A 122 -2.01 -0.33 -13.16
N ALA A 123 -2.86 0.69 -13.22
CA ALA A 123 -2.59 1.92 -13.96
C ALA A 123 -1.40 2.70 -13.40
N LEU A 124 -1.17 2.65 -12.08
CA LEU A 124 0.02 3.21 -11.45
C LEU A 124 1.31 2.57 -11.98
N ALA A 125 1.33 1.24 -12.13
CA ALA A 125 2.50 0.54 -12.67
C ALA A 125 2.78 0.98 -14.11
N ASP A 126 1.74 1.02 -14.94
CA ASP A 126 1.83 1.45 -16.35
C ASP A 126 2.36 2.89 -16.47
N ALA A 127 1.80 3.82 -15.68
CA ALA A 127 2.26 5.21 -15.65
C ALA A 127 3.73 5.36 -15.23
N ALA A 128 4.25 4.44 -14.39
CA ALA A 128 5.65 4.41 -14.00
C ALA A 128 6.57 3.69 -15.02
N GLY A 129 6.02 3.14 -16.11
CA GLY A 129 6.73 2.39 -17.14
C GLY A 129 6.97 0.92 -16.80
N PHE A 130 6.07 0.32 -16.02
CA PHE A 130 6.11 -1.09 -15.63
C PHE A 130 4.84 -1.83 -16.06
N ALA A 131 4.96 -3.12 -16.35
CA ALA A 131 3.83 -4.02 -16.44
C ALA A 131 3.44 -4.51 -15.03
N GLY A 132 2.29 -4.07 -14.53
CA GLY A 132 1.73 -4.48 -13.24
C GLY A 132 0.97 -5.81 -13.30
N ARG A 133 1.13 -6.67 -12.28
CA ARG A 133 0.39 -7.93 -12.11
C ARG A 133 0.09 -8.20 -10.65
N ILE A 134 -1.15 -8.58 -10.33
CA ILE A 134 -1.52 -8.98 -8.97
C ILE A 134 -1.05 -10.41 -8.71
N LEU A 135 -0.17 -10.60 -7.72
CA LEU A 135 0.37 -11.91 -7.34
C LEU A 135 -0.41 -12.55 -6.18
N SER A 136 -0.90 -11.73 -5.26
CA SER A 136 -1.63 -12.18 -4.08
C SER A 136 -2.71 -11.16 -3.73
N MET A 137 -3.89 -11.65 -3.36
CA MET A 137 -4.95 -10.83 -2.80
C MET A 137 -5.53 -11.53 -1.57
N SER A 138 -5.56 -10.86 -0.44
CA SER A 138 -6.20 -11.32 0.78
C SER A 138 -7.01 -10.17 1.38
N TRP A 139 -7.37 -10.27 2.66
CA TRP A 139 -7.96 -9.17 3.40
C TRP A 139 -7.47 -9.23 4.85
N LYS A 140 -7.56 -8.11 5.56
CA LYS A 140 -7.26 -8.03 6.99
C LYS A 140 -8.31 -7.18 7.71
N VAL A 141 -8.46 -7.44 9.00
CA VAL A 141 -9.21 -6.57 9.92
C VAL A 141 -8.40 -5.28 10.11
N GLN A 142 -9.09 -4.14 10.22
CA GLN A 142 -8.46 -2.88 10.56
C GLN A 142 -8.07 -2.88 12.04
N SER A 143 -6.77 -2.88 12.34
CA SER A 143 -6.28 -2.89 13.72
C SER A 143 -6.28 -1.50 14.37
N GLU A 144 -6.16 -0.44 13.57
CA GLU A 144 -6.15 0.95 14.04
C GLU A 144 -7.19 1.78 13.28
N PRO A 145 -8.49 1.56 13.55
CA PRO A 145 -9.56 2.23 12.81
C PRO A 145 -9.52 3.77 12.96
N ASP A 146 -9.33 4.30 14.17
CA ASP A 146 -9.26 5.75 14.39
C ASP A 146 -8.18 6.45 13.58
N SER A 147 -6.94 5.94 13.63
CA SER A 147 -5.81 6.57 12.94
C SER A 147 -5.87 6.36 11.43
N VAL A 148 -6.15 5.13 10.99
CA VAL A 148 -6.06 4.78 9.57
C VAL A 148 -7.32 5.20 8.82
N ILE A 149 -8.52 4.82 9.29
CA ILE A 149 -9.77 5.23 8.63
C ILE A 149 -9.94 6.74 8.75
N GLY A 150 -9.61 7.34 9.91
CA GLY A 150 -9.62 8.79 10.09
C GLY A 150 -8.69 9.54 9.12
N GLY A 151 -7.51 8.98 8.84
CA GLY A 151 -6.60 9.47 7.81
C GLY A 151 -7.25 9.49 6.42
N TYR A 152 -7.80 8.36 5.96
CA TYR A 152 -8.48 8.30 4.67
C TYR A 152 -9.74 9.18 4.61
N ALA A 153 -10.52 9.26 5.68
CA ALA A 153 -11.70 10.13 5.77
C ALA A 153 -11.32 11.60 5.59
N THR A 154 -10.25 12.05 6.25
CA THR A 154 -9.72 13.42 6.12
C THR A 154 -9.31 13.73 4.68
N GLN A 155 -8.67 12.79 3.99
CA GLN A 155 -8.29 12.97 2.59
C GLN A 155 -9.50 12.92 1.66
N GLN A 156 -10.49 12.07 1.94
CA GLN A 156 -11.73 12.01 1.18
C GLN A 156 -12.57 13.29 1.29
N GLN A 157 -12.58 13.94 2.45
CA GLN A 157 -13.17 15.27 2.65
C GLN A 157 -12.50 16.35 1.78
N LYS A 158 -11.23 16.16 1.41
CA LYS A 158 -10.49 17.02 0.47
C LYS A 158 -10.67 16.59 -1.00
N ALA A 159 -11.71 15.78 -1.28
CA ALA A 159 -12.02 15.24 -2.60
C ALA A 159 -10.96 14.28 -3.19
N LEU A 160 -10.13 13.66 -2.34
CA LEU A 160 -9.27 12.54 -2.75
C LEU A 160 -10.03 11.21 -2.64
N GLY A 161 -9.47 10.15 -3.23
CA GLY A 161 -10.06 8.82 -3.27
C GLY A 161 -10.75 8.49 -4.59
N PRO A 162 -11.71 7.54 -4.58
CA PRO A 162 -12.41 7.01 -3.41
C PRO A 162 -11.60 5.99 -2.58
N PHE A 163 -11.92 5.88 -1.29
CA PHE A 163 -11.36 4.87 -0.38
C PHE A 163 -12.47 4.02 0.22
N TYR A 164 -12.38 2.70 0.09
CA TYR A 164 -13.42 1.79 0.58
C TYR A 164 -12.90 0.81 1.63
N VAL A 165 -13.72 0.59 2.64
CA VAL A 165 -13.60 -0.52 3.60
C VAL A 165 -14.89 -1.33 3.60
N TYR A 166 -14.87 -2.47 4.29
CA TYR A 166 -15.95 -3.44 4.28
C TYR A 166 -16.11 -4.05 5.67
N ARG A 167 -17.31 -4.52 5.99
CA ARG A 167 -17.52 -5.38 7.17
C ARG A 167 -16.73 -6.68 7.00
N THR A 168 -16.15 -7.19 8.08
CA THR A 168 -15.38 -8.45 8.02
C THR A 168 -16.24 -9.65 7.61
N THR A 169 -17.54 -9.62 7.88
CA THR A 169 -18.51 -10.64 7.43
C THR A 169 -18.60 -10.69 5.90
N THR A 170 -18.67 -9.54 5.25
CA THR A 170 -18.65 -9.38 3.78
C THR A 170 -17.34 -9.93 3.21
N LEU A 171 -16.20 -9.53 3.77
CA LEU A 171 -14.88 -9.98 3.33
C LEU A 171 -14.73 -11.50 3.49
N ARG A 172 -15.12 -12.05 4.64
CA ARG A 172 -15.08 -13.49 4.91
C ARG A 172 -15.90 -14.27 3.89
N ARG A 173 -17.10 -13.79 3.54
CA ARG A 173 -17.98 -14.41 2.54
C ARG A 173 -17.36 -14.35 1.14
N VAL A 174 -16.90 -13.18 0.71
CA VAL A 174 -16.35 -12.98 -0.65
C VAL A 174 -15.03 -13.74 -0.84
N PHE A 175 -14.17 -13.81 0.19
CA PHE A 175 -12.91 -14.53 0.13
C PHE A 175 -13.01 -16.01 0.52
N HIS A 176 -14.18 -16.49 0.95
CA HIS A 176 -14.38 -17.87 1.39
C HIS A 176 -13.90 -18.88 0.34
N GLY A 177 -13.12 -19.88 0.77
CA GLY A 177 -12.62 -20.96 -0.07
C GLY A 177 -11.55 -20.56 -1.09
N ARG A 178 -11.02 -19.33 -1.03
CA ARG A 178 -9.97 -18.85 -1.95
C ARG A 178 -8.63 -18.79 -1.25
N THR A 179 -7.58 -19.27 -1.91
CA THR A 179 -6.19 -18.97 -1.52
C THR A 179 -5.83 -17.56 -1.96
N PRO A 180 -4.80 -16.91 -1.36
CA PRO A 180 -4.41 -15.57 -1.77
C PRO A 180 -4.02 -15.45 -3.25
N ALA A 181 -3.32 -16.45 -3.79
CA ALA A 181 -2.99 -16.52 -5.21
C ALA A 181 -4.24 -16.76 -6.09
N GLY A 182 -5.15 -17.63 -5.65
CA GLY A 182 -6.42 -17.87 -6.35
C GLY A 182 -7.33 -16.63 -6.38
N ALA A 183 -7.30 -15.83 -5.31
CA ALA A 183 -7.98 -14.54 -5.25
C ALA A 183 -7.33 -13.51 -6.18
N ALA A 184 -6.00 -13.46 -6.28
CA ALA A 184 -5.27 -12.58 -7.19
C ALA A 184 -5.69 -12.76 -8.66
N LEU A 185 -5.85 -14.00 -9.12
CA LEU A 185 -6.33 -14.31 -10.48
C LEU A 185 -7.74 -13.78 -10.76
N ARG A 186 -8.50 -13.45 -9.72
CA ARG A 186 -9.87 -12.93 -9.79
C ARG A 186 -9.99 -11.55 -9.14
N ALA A 187 -8.90 -10.80 -8.99
CA ALA A 187 -8.89 -9.56 -8.21
C ALA A 187 -9.98 -8.55 -8.65
N LEU A 188 -10.09 -8.31 -9.96
CA LEU A 188 -11.14 -7.43 -10.52
C LEU A 188 -12.56 -7.98 -10.35
N GLN A 189 -12.74 -9.30 -10.26
CA GLN A 189 -14.05 -9.90 -9.98
C GLN A 189 -14.39 -9.78 -8.50
N ILE A 190 -13.42 -10.02 -7.61
CA ILE A 190 -13.58 -9.84 -6.16
C ILE A 190 -13.94 -8.39 -5.84
N GLU A 191 -13.27 -7.42 -6.47
CA GLU A 191 -13.63 -6.00 -6.34
C GLU A 191 -15.09 -5.74 -6.76
N ARG A 192 -15.52 -6.32 -7.89
CA ARG A 192 -16.93 -6.25 -8.33
C ARG A 192 -17.91 -6.88 -7.35
N ASP A 193 -17.57 -8.03 -6.79
CA ASP A 193 -18.39 -8.74 -5.79
C ASP A 193 -18.51 -7.94 -4.47
N LEU A 194 -17.55 -7.06 -4.19
CA LEU A 194 -17.53 -6.19 -3.01
C LEU A 194 -18.29 -4.87 -3.22
N LEU A 195 -18.46 -4.40 -4.46
CA LEU A 195 -19.09 -3.10 -4.78
C LEU A 195 -20.41 -2.81 -4.04
N PRO A 196 -21.36 -3.76 -3.90
CA PRO A 196 -22.65 -3.48 -3.27
C PRO A 196 -22.57 -3.15 -1.78
N GLU A 197 -21.47 -3.55 -1.12
CA GLU A 197 -21.31 -3.44 0.33
C GLU A 197 -20.11 -2.55 0.72
N ARG A 198 -19.65 -1.72 -0.22
CA ARG A 198 -18.58 -0.75 0.03
C ARG A 198 -19.05 0.29 1.05
N ILE A 199 -18.16 0.59 1.99
CA ILE A 199 -18.33 1.68 2.95
C ILE A 199 -17.20 2.65 2.67
N ASP A 200 -17.51 3.88 2.29
CA ASP A 200 -16.46 4.88 2.09
C ASP A 200 -15.82 5.30 3.42
N ALA A 201 -14.63 5.91 3.37
CA ALA A 201 -13.86 6.15 4.58
C ALA A 201 -14.54 7.11 5.57
N ILE A 202 -15.36 8.05 5.09
CA ILE A 202 -16.09 8.99 5.96
C ILE A 202 -17.17 8.24 6.71
N THR A 203 -18.03 7.50 5.99
CA THR A 203 -19.08 6.68 6.63
C THR A 203 -18.49 5.58 7.50
N ALA A 204 -17.33 5.03 7.16
CA ALA A 204 -16.65 4.03 7.98
C ALA A 204 -16.17 4.58 9.31
N LEU A 205 -15.69 5.84 9.33
CA LEU A 205 -15.29 6.52 10.56
C LEU A 205 -16.51 6.79 11.46
N GLU A 206 -17.61 7.29 10.87
CA GLU A 206 -18.87 7.52 11.57
C GLU A 206 -19.41 6.21 12.18
N LEU A 207 -19.48 5.14 11.39
CA LEU A 207 -19.90 3.81 11.87
C LEU A 207 -18.99 3.29 12.98
N HIS A 208 -17.67 3.51 12.89
CA HIS A 208 -16.75 3.12 13.95
C HIS A 208 -17.01 3.88 15.25
N GLN A 209 -17.24 5.19 15.16
CA GLN A 209 -17.51 6.06 16.30
C GLN A 209 -18.87 5.78 16.95
N GLU A 210 -19.91 5.58 16.15
CA GLU A 210 -21.27 5.27 16.62
C GLU A 210 -21.36 3.87 17.24
N LEU A 211 -20.70 2.88 16.62
CA LEU A 211 -20.79 1.46 17.00
C LEU A 211 -19.64 1.01 17.88
N HIS A 212 -18.93 1.94 18.51
CA HIS A 212 -17.83 1.66 19.44
C HIS A 212 -18.25 0.75 20.61
N GLN A 213 -19.56 0.67 20.90
CA GLN A 213 -20.14 -0.25 21.89
C GLN A 213 -20.66 -1.58 21.31
N GLU A 214 -20.86 -1.68 20.00
CA GLU A 214 -21.46 -2.86 19.34
C GLU A 214 -20.45 -3.77 18.65
N GLY A 215 -19.17 -3.39 18.58
CA GLY A 215 -18.09 -4.28 18.14
C GLY A 215 -18.08 -4.58 16.64
N VAL A 216 -18.51 -3.63 15.80
CA VAL A 216 -18.45 -3.81 14.34
C VAL A 216 -17.01 -3.80 13.84
N GLU A 217 -16.55 -4.97 13.38
CA GLU A 217 -15.24 -5.11 12.77
C GLU A 217 -15.26 -4.69 11.29
N LEU A 218 -14.39 -3.74 10.96
CA LEU A 218 -14.13 -3.30 9.59
C LEU A 218 -12.80 -3.87 9.10
N GLY A 219 -12.68 -4.05 7.79
CA GLY A 219 -11.48 -4.51 7.13
C GLY A 219 -11.40 -4.05 5.70
N HIS A 220 -10.36 -4.47 5.01
CA HIS A 220 -10.15 -4.16 3.60
C HIS A 220 -9.33 -5.27 2.92
N PRO A 221 -9.47 -5.43 1.59
CA PRO A 221 -8.56 -6.28 0.83
C PRO A 221 -7.10 -5.81 0.97
N VAL A 222 -6.14 -6.70 0.79
CA VAL A 222 -4.72 -6.37 0.69
C VAL A 222 -4.18 -7.04 -0.55
N VAL A 223 -3.42 -6.29 -1.34
CA VAL A 223 -2.96 -6.70 -2.65
C VAL A 223 -1.43 -6.68 -2.65
N VAL A 224 -0.82 -7.76 -3.14
CA VAL A 224 0.60 -7.76 -3.53
C VAL A 224 0.66 -7.71 -5.06
N MET A 225 1.21 -6.62 -5.58
CA MET A 225 1.41 -6.39 -7.00
C MET A 225 2.89 -6.48 -7.35
N ALA A 226 3.23 -7.25 -8.37
CA ALA A 226 4.53 -7.19 -9.03
C ALA A 226 4.48 -6.17 -10.17
N SER A 227 5.54 -5.37 -10.28
CA SER A 227 5.78 -4.43 -11.37
C SER A 227 7.08 -4.83 -12.04
N VAL A 228 7.01 -5.19 -13.31
CA VAL A 228 8.15 -5.63 -14.14
C VAL A 228 8.45 -4.57 -15.17
N LEU A 229 9.72 -4.23 -15.38
CA LEU A 229 10.11 -3.21 -16.36
C LEU A 229 9.66 -3.63 -17.77
N MET A 230 9.15 -2.69 -18.56
CA MET A 230 8.77 -2.91 -19.97
C MET A 230 9.92 -2.69 -20.93
#